data_AF-B1PCJ9-F1
#
_entry.id   AF-B1PCJ9-F1
#
_cell.length_a   1.000
_cell.length_b   1.000
_cell.length_c   1.000
_cell.angle_alpha   90.00
_cell.angle_beta   90.00
_cell.angle_gamma   90.00
#
_symmetry.space_group_name_H-M   'P 1'
#
loop_
_entity.id
_entity.type
_entity.pdbx_description
1 polymer ?
#
loop_
_entity_poly.entity_id
_entity_poly.type
_entity_poly.pdbx_seq_one_letter_code
_entity_poly.pdbx_strand_id
1 'polypeptide(L)'
;LGKADVTDVVSQADLDQITGIEADGKGVSSIQGVQYLTNLNFLNATSNQISDISPLTNLTNMDSLYLGENQISDLTPLSKLTTLTFVQLSINQIKDVTPLANLTKLNYLDLRENQISDASPLINMTDLTVLHLEKQQITAAPVVYQTNLVAPDILKNAYGEVVPPTTISNNGTFTSPNITWNLDSFTSEVSYDFNQKITLGDNG
;
A
#
# COMPACT_ATOMS: atom_id res chain seq x y z
N LEU A 1 6.82 -27.39 14.21
CA LEU A 1 8.10 -28.10 13.99
C LEU A 1 8.27 -29.37 14.81
N GLY A 2 7.39 -29.69 15.79
CA GLY A 2 7.51 -30.94 16.56
C GLY A 2 8.73 -31.01 17.48
N LYS A 3 9.34 -29.86 17.78
CA LYS A 3 10.44 -29.72 18.75
C LYS A 3 9.86 -29.66 20.16
N ALA A 4 10.57 -30.24 21.11
CA ALA A 4 10.13 -30.32 22.50
C ALA A 4 10.43 -29.03 23.27
N ASP A 5 11.49 -28.32 22.88
CA ASP A 5 11.95 -27.09 23.51
C ASP A 5 12.30 -26.01 22.47
N VAL A 6 12.23 -24.74 22.86
CA VAL A 6 12.59 -23.59 22.01
C VAL A 6 14.10 -23.49 21.73
N THR A 7 14.91 -24.23 22.49
CA THR A 7 16.36 -24.35 22.30
C THR A 7 16.78 -25.53 21.42
N ASP A 8 15.84 -26.38 21.03
CA ASP A 8 16.12 -27.52 20.15
C ASP A 8 16.66 -27.03 18.80
N VAL A 9 17.65 -27.75 18.26
CA VAL A 9 18.23 -27.43 16.96
C VAL A 9 17.16 -27.58 15.87
N VAL A 10 16.99 -26.51 15.10
CA VAL A 10 16.12 -26.43 13.92
C VAL A 10 16.98 -26.48 12.67
N SER A 11 16.72 -27.46 11.80
CA SER A 11 17.37 -27.59 10.49
C SER A 11 16.58 -26.85 9.40
N GLN A 12 17.20 -26.57 8.25
CA GLN A 12 16.47 -26.01 7.11
C GLN A 12 15.35 -26.94 6.64
N ALA A 13 15.56 -28.26 6.67
CA ALA A 13 14.52 -29.23 6.31
C ALA A 13 13.28 -29.14 7.22
N ASP A 14 13.47 -28.77 8.49
CA ASP A 14 12.37 -28.49 9.41
C ASP A 14 11.63 -27.21 9.00
N LEU A 15 12.36 -26.14 8.69
CA LEU A 15 11.80 -24.85 8.27
C LEU A 15 11.06 -24.94 6.92
N ASP A 16 11.58 -25.74 6.00
CA ASP A 16 11.00 -25.98 4.67
C ASP A 16 9.62 -26.66 4.72
N GLN A 17 9.25 -27.25 5.86
CA GLN A 17 7.88 -27.76 6.09
C GLN A 17 6.87 -26.65 6.38
N ILE A 18 7.31 -25.44 6.71
CA ILE A 18 6.44 -24.31 7.01
C ILE A 18 6.07 -23.62 5.70
N THR A 19 4.82 -23.78 5.30
CA THR A 19 4.26 -23.16 4.09
C THR A 19 3.30 -22.01 4.41
N GLY A 20 2.78 -21.93 5.64
CA GLY A 20 1.87 -20.88 6.07
C GLY A 20 2.15 -20.41 7.50
N ILE A 21 1.98 -19.11 7.74
CA ILE A 21 1.99 -18.50 9.08
C ILE A 21 0.69 -17.74 9.32
N GLU A 22 0.10 -17.96 10.48
CA GLU A 22 -1.05 -17.23 11.02
C GLU A 22 -0.64 -16.50 12.30
N ALA A 23 -0.63 -15.16 12.25
CA ALA A 23 -0.16 -14.29 13.32
C ALA A 23 -1.02 -13.02 13.45
N ASP A 24 -2.28 -13.05 13.02
CA ASP A 24 -3.22 -11.93 13.18
C ASP A 24 -3.40 -11.56 14.67
N GLY A 25 -3.35 -10.25 14.95
CA GLY A 25 -3.66 -9.71 16.27
C GLY A 25 -2.72 -10.16 17.39
N LYS A 26 -1.47 -10.51 17.07
CA LYS A 26 -0.51 -11.06 18.06
C LYS A 26 0.42 -10.02 18.67
N GLY A 27 0.31 -8.76 18.28
CA GLY A 27 1.23 -7.70 18.74
C GLY A 27 2.64 -7.88 18.21
N VAL A 28 2.80 -8.50 17.05
CA VAL A 28 4.09 -8.70 16.37
C VAL A 28 4.60 -7.35 15.88
N SER A 29 5.82 -7.00 16.24
CA SER A 29 6.52 -5.81 15.74
C SER A 29 7.62 -6.14 14.74
N SER A 30 8.08 -7.39 14.71
CA SER A 30 9.12 -7.85 13.79
C SER A 30 8.82 -9.25 13.28
N ILE A 31 8.98 -9.43 11.98
CA ILE A 31 8.93 -10.74 11.31
C ILE A 31 10.33 -11.28 11.00
N GLN A 32 11.36 -10.79 11.70
CA GLN A 32 12.72 -11.32 11.56
C GLN A 32 12.72 -12.83 11.85
N GLY A 33 13.40 -13.59 10.99
CA GLY A 33 13.41 -15.05 10.99
C GLY A 33 12.54 -15.63 9.87
N VAL A 34 11.52 -14.91 9.39
CA VAL A 34 10.67 -15.34 8.28
C VAL A 34 11.47 -15.52 6.98
N GLN A 35 12.59 -14.81 6.80
CA GLN A 35 13.44 -14.97 5.61
C GLN A 35 14.02 -16.38 5.43
N TYR A 36 14.01 -17.22 6.48
CA TYR A 36 14.49 -18.60 6.40
C TYR A 36 13.40 -19.60 5.98
N LEU A 37 12.15 -19.16 5.84
CA LEU A 37 11.01 -19.99 5.48
C LEU A 37 10.80 -19.98 3.96
N THR A 38 11.75 -20.56 3.22
CA THR A 38 11.82 -20.42 1.76
C THR A 38 10.64 -21.04 1.00
N ASN A 39 9.85 -21.91 1.64
CA ASN A 39 8.63 -22.48 1.08
C ASN A 39 7.33 -21.78 1.56
N LEU A 40 7.46 -20.69 2.30
CA LEU A 40 6.31 -19.92 2.77
C LEU A 40 5.54 -19.35 1.57
N ASN A 41 4.29 -19.76 1.45
CA ASN A 41 3.37 -19.30 0.40
C ASN A 41 2.20 -18.47 0.95
N PHE A 42 1.99 -18.52 2.26
CA PHE A 42 0.93 -17.79 2.95
C PHE A 42 1.49 -17.12 4.22
N LEU A 43 1.22 -15.82 4.37
CA LEU A 43 1.46 -15.10 5.61
C LEU A 43 0.27 -14.21 5.93
N ASN A 44 -0.36 -14.48 7.07
CA ASN A 44 -1.29 -13.56 7.70
C ASN A 44 -0.69 -12.99 8.97
N ALA A 45 -0.44 -11.68 8.96
CA ALA A 45 0.00 -10.92 10.11
C ALA A 45 -0.75 -9.58 10.19
N THR A 46 -2.05 -9.60 9.87
CA THR A 46 -2.95 -8.46 10.05
C THR A 46 -3.03 -8.02 11.52
N SER A 47 -3.41 -6.77 11.77
CA SER A 47 -3.61 -6.22 13.13
C SER A 47 -2.38 -6.32 14.03
N ASN A 48 -1.23 -5.86 13.54
CA ASN A 48 0.06 -5.93 14.25
C ASN A 48 0.76 -4.57 14.24
N GLN A 49 2.05 -4.55 14.59
CA GLN A 49 2.89 -3.35 14.67
C GLN A 49 4.10 -3.47 13.74
N ILE A 50 3.95 -4.20 12.63
CA ILE A 50 5.03 -4.45 11.68
C ILE A 50 5.24 -3.19 10.84
N SER A 51 6.48 -2.71 10.79
CA SER A 51 6.90 -1.62 9.90
C SER A 51 7.94 -2.08 8.87
N ASP A 52 8.75 -3.08 9.21
CA ASP A 52 9.80 -3.62 8.36
C ASP A 52 9.41 -4.99 7.80
N ILE A 53 9.22 -5.04 6.48
CA ILE A 53 8.93 -6.27 5.72
C ILE A 53 10.11 -6.74 4.88
N SER A 54 11.32 -6.20 5.10
CA SER A 54 12.53 -6.64 4.41
C SER A 54 12.82 -8.15 4.49
N PRO A 55 12.43 -8.90 5.56
CA PRO A 55 12.58 -10.35 5.59
C PRO A 55 11.82 -11.10 4.49
N LEU A 56 10.83 -10.47 3.84
CA LEU A 56 10.05 -11.09 2.77
C LEU A 56 10.75 -11.09 1.41
N THR A 57 11.82 -10.31 1.23
CA THR A 57 12.42 -9.95 -0.08
C THR A 57 12.70 -11.13 -1.02
N ASN A 58 13.05 -12.30 -0.48
CA ASN A 58 13.44 -13.47 -1.26
C ASN A 58 12.45 -14.64 -1.17
N LEU A 59 11.26 -14.44 -0.59
CA LEU A 59 10.25 -15.50 -0.42
C LEU A 59 9.39 -15.64 -1.68
N THR A 60 10.03 -15.97 -2.81
CA THR A 60 9.43 -15.97 -4.15
C THR A 60 8.39 -17.07 -4.38
N ASN A 61 8.03 -17.85 -3.37
CA ASN A 61 6.92 -18.79 -3.38
C ASN A 61 5.63 -18.20 -2.78
N MET A 62 5.66 -16.94 -2.32
CA MET A 62 4.52 -16.26 -1.72
C MET A 62 3.35 -16.14 -2.70
N ASP A 63 2.19 -16.63 -2.31
CA ASP A 63 0.94 -16.52 -3.06
C ASP A 63 -0.01 -15.52 -2.41
N SER A 64 -0.13 -15.57 -1.09
CA SER A 64 -1.12 -14.80 -0.33
C SER A 64 -0.49 -14.07 0.86
N LEU A 65 -0.71 -12.76 0.94
CA LEU A 65 -0.12 -11.89 1.95
C LEU A 65 -1.17 -10.97 2.59
N TYR A 66 -1.39 -11.13 3.90
CA TYR A 66 -2.28 -10.29 4.70
C TYR A 66 -1.46 -9.51 5.72
N LEU A 67 -1.32 -8.21 5.49
CA LEU A 67 -0.53 -7.27 6.27
C LEU A 67 -1.30 -5.99 6.58
N GLY A 68 -2.64 -6.06 6.56
CA GLY A 68 -3.44 -4.89 6.92
C GLY A 68 -3.30 -4.51 8.39
N GLU A 69 -3.69 -3.29 8.74
CA GLU A 69 -3.63 -2.77 10.12
C GLU A 69 -2.22 -2.93 10.72
N ASN A 70 -1.23 -2.36 10.03
CA ASN A 70 0.18 -2.35 10.41
C ASN A 70 0.79 -0.94 10.22
N GLN A 71 2.12 -0.83 10.24
CA GLN A 71 2.86 0.45 10.14
C GLN A 71 3.81 0.46 8.93
N ILE A 72 3.45 -0.25 7.86
CA ILE A 72 4.30 -0.45 6.68
C ILE A 72 4.24 0.81 5.80
N SER A 73 5.41 1.28 5.36
CA SER A 73 5.52 2.37 4.40
C SER A 73 6.34 2.02 3.15
N ASP A 74 7.26 1.05 3.26
CA ASP A 74 8.14 0.61 2.17
C ASP A 74 7.71 -0.75 1.62
N LEU A 75 7.33 -0.76 0.35
CA LEU A 75 6.92 -1.97 -0.38
C LEU A 75 8.03 -2.58 -1.23
N THR A 76 9.25 -2.00 -1.23
CA THR A 76 10.40 -2.51 -2.00
C THR A 76 10.63 -4.01 -1.83
N PRO A 77 10.50 -4.61 -0.62
CA PRO A 77 10.65 -6.05 -0.42
C PRO A 77 9.67 -6.91 -1.23
N LEU A 78 8.51 -6.38 -1.64
CA LEU A 78 7.51 -7.13 -2.40
C LEU A 78 7.81 -7.19 -3.90
N SER A 79 8.72 -6.34 -4.41
CA SER A 79 8.93 -6.12 -5.85
C SER A 79 9.32 -7.35 -6.68
N LYS A 80 9.82 -8.41 -6.03
CA LYS A 80 10.24 -9.66 -6.66
C LYS A 80 9.29 -10.82 -6.41
N LEU A 81 8.24 -10.63 -5.63
CA LEU A 81 7.29 -11.69 -5.25
C LEU A 81 6.21 -11.87 -6.33
N THR A 82 6.64 -12.10 -7.57
CA THR A 82 5.79 -12.12 -8.78
C THR A 82 4.80 -13.28 -8.85
N THR A 83 4.83 -14.17 -7.85
CA THR A 83 3.85 -15.25 -7.65
C THR A 83 2.62 -14.81 -6.84
N LEU A 84 2.65 -13.64 -6.20
CA LEU A 84 1.54 -13.14 -5.40
C LEU A 84 0.27 -13.02 -6.25
N THR A 85 -0.82 -13.57 -5.73
CA THR A 85 -2.17 -13.49 -6.30
C THR A 85 -3.13 -12.71 -5.41
N PHE A 86 -2.85 -12.65 -4.10
CA PHE A 86 -3.66 -11.96 -3.11
C PHE A 86 -2.80 -11.10 -2.17
N VAL A 87 -3.07 -9.79 -2.10
CA VAL A 87 -2.39 -8.87 -1.19
C VAL A 87 -3.39 -7.96 -0.48
N GLN A 88 -3.37 -7.99 0.85
CA GLN A 88 -4.07 -7.03 1.70
C GLN A 88 -3.07 -6.17 2.47
N LEU A 89 -3.09 -4.86 2.21
CA LEU A 89 -2.21 -3.85 2.80
C LEU A 89 -3.01 -2.64 3.32
N SER A 90 -4.31 -2.79 3.53
CA SER A 90 -5.17 -1.72 4.04
C SER A 90 -4.75 -1.26 5.44
N ILE A 91 -4.98 0.02 5.75
CA ILE A 91 -4.64 0.61 7.05
C ILE A 91 -3.13 0.45 7.33
N ASN A 92 -2.33 1.12 6.51
CA ASN A 92 -0.87 1.21 6.61
C ASN A 92 -0.43 2.67 6.32
N GLN A 93 0.87 2.89 6.07
CA GLN A 93 1.46 4.21 5.82
C GLN A 93 2.08 4.28 4.41
N ILE A 94 1.52 3.54 3.46
CA ILE A 94 2.07 3.39 2.10
C ILE A 94 1.79 4.66 1.30
N LYS A 95 2.84 5.18 0.65
CA LYS A 95 2.77 6.31 -0.28
C LYS A 95 3.10 5.91 -1.71
N ASP A 96 4.09 5.03 -1.86
CA ASP A 96 4.61 4.59 -3.14
C ASP A 96 4.24 3.14 -3.41
N VAL A 97 3.52 2.93 -4.50
CA VAL A 97 3.11 1.59 -4.98
C VAL A 97 3.93 1.12 -6.18
N THR A 98 4.96 1.86 -6.59
CA THR A 98 5.89 1.48 -7.67
C THR A 98 6.45 0.07 -7.49
N PRO A 99 6.82 -0.39 -6.27
CA PRO A 99 7.29 -1.77 -6.09
C PRO A 99 6.29 -2.85 -6.52
N LEU A 100 5.00 -2.54 -6.58
CA LEU A 100 3.96 -3.50 -6.97
C LEU A 100 3.80 -3.63 -8.49
N ALA A 101 4.40 -2.74 -9.30
CA ALA A 101 4.11 -2.62 -10.73
C ALA A 101 4.31 -3.90 -11.56
N ASN A 102 5.20 -4.79 -11.10
CA ASN A 102 5.50 -6.06 -11.78
C ASN A 102 4.76 -7.28 -11.20
N LEU A 103 3.87 -7.08 -10.21
CA LEU A 103 3.08 -8.16 -9.60
C LEU A 103 1.82 -8.43 -10.45
N THR A 104 2.02 -8.75 -11.73
CA THR A 104 0.94 -8.81 -12.72
C THR A 104 -0.01 -9.99 -12.53
N LYS A 105 0.29 -10.93 -11.62
CA LYS A 105 -0.57 -12.07 -11.27
C LYS A 105 -1.56 -11.77 -10.14
N LEU A 106 -1.55 -10.57 -9.59
CA LEU A 106 -2.49 -10.17 -8.54
C LEU A 106 -3.92 -10.22 -9.09
N ASN A 107 -4.78 -10.97 -8.40
CA ASN A 107 -6.22 -10.99 -8.63
C ASN A 107 -6.97 -10.09 -7.62
N TYR A 108 -6.38 -9.90 -6.44
CA TYR A 108 -6.92 -9.08 -5.36
C TYR A 108 -5.82 -8.19 -4.77
N LEU A 109 -6.10 -6.89 -4.72
CA LEU A 109 -5.25 -5.90 -4.07
C LEU A 109 -6.09 -4.93 -3.25
N ASP A 110 -5.86 -4.91 -1.94
CA ASP A 110 -6.47 -3.95 -1.02
C ASP A 110 -5.42 -2.99 -0.45
N LEU A 111 -5.57 -1.72 -0.79
CA LEU A 111 -4.70 -0.60 -0.39
C LEU A 111 -5.51 0.52 0.30
N ARG A 112 -6.74 0.24 0.77
CA ARG A 112 -7.56 1.24 1.47
C ARG A 112 -6.84 1.86 2.65
N GLU A 113 -7.18 3.10 2.98
CA GLU A 113 -6.69 3.74 4.21
C GLU A 113 -5.15 3.78 4.27
N ASN A 114 -4.53 4.23 3.17
CA ASN A 114 -3.10 4.52 3.04
C ASN A 114 -2.90 6.00 2.66
N GLN A 115 -1.75 6.36 2.09
CA GLN A 115 -1.35 7.73 1.73
C GLN A 115 -0.95 7.83 0.25
N ILE A 116 -1.59 7.03 -0.61
CA ILE A 116 -1.21 6.87 -2.03
C ILE A 116 -1.82 8.01 -2.85
N SER A 117 -0.97 8.83 -3.47
CA SER A 117 -1.39 9.90 -4.39
C SER A 117 -1.26 9.55 -5.87
N ASP A 118 -0.45 8.55 -6.22
CA ASP A 118 -0.19 8.18 -7.61
C ASP A 118 -0.41 6.67 -7.80
N ALA A 119 -1.52 6.32 -8.46
CA ALA A 119 -1.87 4.93 -8.76
C ALA A 119 -1.36 4.45 -10.13
N SER A 120 -0.67 5.29 -10.90
CA SER A 120 -0.20 4.95 -12.24
C SER A 120 0.72 3.72 -12.32
N PRO A 121 1.51 3.35 -11.29
CA PRO A 121 2.28 2.10 -11.35
C PRO A 121 1.42 0.83 -11.41
N LEU A 122 0.14 0.91 -11.07
CA LEU A 122 -0.78 -0.24 -11.06
C LEU A 122 -1.38 -0.55 -12.44
N ILE A 123 -1.10 0.27 -13.47
CA ILE A 123 -1.77 0.19 -14.78
C ILE A 123 -1.66 -1.18 -15.48
N ASN A 124 -0.58 -1.91 -15.23
CA ASN A 124 -0.31 -3.20 -15.88
C ASN A 124 -0.91 -4.40 -15.14
N MET A 125 -1.64 -4.19 -14.04
CA MET A 125 -2.28 -5.25 -13.27
C MET A 125 -3.59 -5.70 -13.94
N THR A 126 -3.48 -6.29 -15.13
CA THR A 126 -4.62 -6.66 -15.99
C THR A 126 -5.44 -7.84 -15.46
N ASP A 127 -4.86 -8.66 -14.58
CA ASP A 127 -5.54 -9.81 -13.98
C ASP A 127 -6.30 -9.45 -12.70
N LEU A 128 -6.24 -8.18 -12.24
CA LEU A 128 -6.95 -7.75 -11.05
C LEU A 128 -8.47 -7.82 -11.25
N THR A 129 -9.10 -8.64 -10.43
CA THR A 129 -10.56 -8.72 -10.33
C THR A 129 -11.12 -7.76 -9.28
N VAL A 130 -10.30 -7.43 -8.27
CA VAL A 130 -10.66 -6.54 -7.16
C VAL A 130 -9.48 -5.64 -6.83
N LEU A 131 -9.71 -4.33 -6.95
CA LEU A 131 -8.81 -3.29 -6.48
C LEU A 131 -9.56 -2.36 -5.53
N HIS A 132 -9.07 -2.24 -4.30
CA HIS A 132 -9.55 -1.27 -3.33
C HIS A 132 -8.49 -0.21 -3.05
N LEU A 133 -8.83 1.05 -3.32
CA LEU A 133 -7.95 2.23 -3.16
C LEU A 133 -8.64 3.36 -2.37
N GLU A 134 -9.80 3.11 -1.80
CA GLU A 134 -10.62 4.14 -1.16
C GLU A 134 -9.97 4.68 0.13
N LYS A 135 -10.40 5.88 0.54
CA LYS A 135 -10.03 6.51 1.82
C LYS A 135 -8.53 6.77 2.01
N GLN A 136 -7.81 7.15 0.95
CA GLN A 136 -6.45 7.64 1.11
C GLN A 136 -6.43 8.95 1.90
N GLN A 137 -5.41 9.15 2.73
CA GLN A 137 -5.18 10.36 3.51
C GLN A 137 -3.80 10.90 3.18
N ILE A 138 -3.73 11.98 2.42
CA ILE A 138 -2.47 12.50 1.88
C ILE A 138 -2.21 13.88 2.49
N THR A 139 -1.07 14.03 3.14
CA THR A 139 -0.59 15.32 3.64
C THR A 139 0.55 15.81 2.76
N ALA A 140 0.31 16.88 2.01
CA ALA A 140 1.35 17.54 1.22
C ALA A 140 2.40 18.21 2.14
N ALA A 141 3.58 18.50 1.57
CA ALA A 141 4.58 19.29 2.27
C ALA A 141 4.02 20.69 2.60
N PRO A 142 4.30 21.26 3.80
CA PRO A 142 3.87 22.60 4.15
C PRO A 142 4.36 23.64 3.15
N VAL A 143 3.50 24.60 2.84
CA VAL A 143 3.81 25.75 1.98
C VAL A 143 3.70 27.05 2.76
N VAL A 144 4.40 28.09 2.32
CA VAL A 144 4.29 29.42 2.93
C VAL A 144 2.90 29.98 2.63
N TYR A 145 2.23 30.52 3.66
CA TYR A 145 0.94 31.18 3.51
C TYR A 145 1.00 32.32 2.48
N GLN A 146 0.00 32.36 1.60
CA GLN A 146 -0.22 33.43 0.63
C GLN A 146 -1.72 33.69 0.53
N THR A 147 -2.11 34.94 0.31
CA THR A 147 -3.52 35.32 0.12
C THR A 147 -4.09 34.74 -1.18
N ASN A 148 -3.25 34.49 -2.19
CA ASN A 148 -3.60 33.72 -3.38
C ASN A 148 -2.68 32.50 -3.44
N LEU A 149 -3.12 31.39 -2.83
CA LEU A 149 -2.37 30.15 -2.80
C LEU A 149 -2.76 29.29 -4.02
N VAL A 150 -1.77 28.96 -4.84
CA VAL A 150 -1.92 28.03 -5.98
C VAL A 150 -1.07 26.81 -5.72
N ALA A 151 -1.69 25.62 -5.75
CA ALA A 151 -0.99 24.34 -5.62
C ALA A 151 -1.36 23.41 -6.79
N PRO A 152 -0.39 22.67 -7.35
CA PRO A 152 -0.70 21.63 -8.32
C PRO A 152 -1.45 20.48 -7.61
N ASP A 153 -2.40 19.88 -8.31
CA ASP A 153 -2.98 18.62 -7.90
C ASP A 153 -1.92 17.52 -8.00
N ILE A 154 -1.74 16.80 -6.90
CA ILE A 154 -0.75 15.73 -6.76
C ILE A 154 -1.34 14.36 -7.06
N LEU A 155 -2.65 14.28 -7.28
CA LEU A 155 -3.36 13.02 -7.50
C LEU A 155 -3.25 12.57 -8.94
N LYS A 156 -2.89 11.30 -9.13
CA LYS A 156 -2.95 10.63 -10.42
C LYS A 156 -3.68 9.31 -10.31
N ASN A 157 -4.60 9.10 -11.25
CA ASN A 157 -5.23 7.81 -11.42
C ASN A 157 -4.26 6.79 -12.04
N ALA A 158 -4.74 5.56 -12.25
CA ALA A 158 -3.93 4.51 -12.85
C ALA A 158 -3.46 4.82 -14.28
N TYR A 159 -4.13 5.72 -15.01
CA TYR A 159 -3.72 6.15 -16.35
C TYR A 159 -2.74 7.34 -16.32
N GLY A 160 -2.33 7.80 -15.13
CA GLY A 160 -1.45 8.96 -14.97
C GLY A 160 -2.17 10.30 -15.15
N GLU A 161 -3.50 10.30 -15.18
CA GLU A 161 -4.31 11.50 -15.36
C GLU A 161 -4.63 12.16 -14.01
N VAL A 162 -4.75 13.48 -14.01
CA VAL A 162 -5.17 14.27 -12.85
C VAL A 162 -6.56 13.84 -12.38
N VAL A 163 -6.78 13.74 -11.07
CA VAL A 163 -8.06 13.36 -10.47
C VAL A 163 -8.78 14.61 -9.95
N PRO A 164 -9.81 15.13 -10.64
CA PRO A 164 -10.48 16.35 -10.22
C PRO A 164 -11.03 16.24 -8.79
N PRO A 165 -10.86 17.30 -7.96
CA PRO A 165 -11.40 17.32 -6.61
C PRO A 165 -12.94 17.27 -6.63
N THR A 166 -13.53 16.56 -5.68
CA THR A 166 -14.98 16.53 -5.45
C THR A 166 -15.44 17.64 -4.53
N THR A 167 -14.60 18.04 -3.58
CA THR A 167 -14.80 19.18 -2.69
C THR A 167 -13.49 19.95 -2.55
N ILE A 168 -13.56 21.24 -2.27
CA ILE A 168 -12.39 22.07 -1.99
C ILE A 168 -12.75 22.97 -0.81
N SER A 169 -11.95 22.92 0.25
CA SER A 169 -12.10 23.77 1.43
C SER A 169 -11.94 25.26 1.09
N ASN A 170 -12.38 26.15 2.00
CA ASN A 170 -12.14 27.60 1.91
C ASN A 170 -12.55 28.23 0.56
N ASN A 171 -13.61 27.71 -0.07
CA ASN A 171 -14.10 28.14 -1.38
C ASN A 171 -13.02 28.10 -2.48
N GLY A 172 -12.05 27.18 -2.37
CA GLY A 172 -11.05 27.00 -3.41
C GLY A 172 -11.67 26.56 -4.74
N THR A 173 -10.95 26.80 -5.82
CA THR A 173 -11.38 26.50 -7.18
C THR A 173 -10.36 25.62 -7.89
N PHE A 174 -10.83 24.70 -8.73
CA PHE A 174 -9.96 23.87 -9.54
C PHE A 174 -9.94 24.33 -11.00
N THR A 175 -8.75 24.51 -11.55
CA THR A 175 -8.50 24.68 -12.98
C THR A 175 -7.29 23.84 -13.31
N SER A 176 -7.52 22.68 -13.92
CA SER A 176 -6.50 21.66 -14.14
C SER A 176 -5.20 22.26 -14.70
N PRO A 177 -4.03 21.94 -14.12
CA PRO A 177 -3.82 20.97 -13.05
C PRO A 177 -3.84 21.56 -11.63
N ASN A 178 -4.25 22.82 -11.45
CA ASN A 178 -4.05 23.55 -10.21
C ASN A 178 -5.34 23.72 -9.39
N ILE A 179 -5.17 23.75 -8.07
CA ILE A 179 -6.16 24.22 -7.10
C ILE A 179 -5.72 25.59 -6.59
N THR A 180 -6.67 26.52 -6.52
CA THR A 180 -6.43 27.90 -6.09
C THR A 180 -7.31 28.26 -4.91
N TRP A 181 -6.73 28.90 -3.90
CA TRP A 181 -7.42 29.46 -2.75
C TRP A 181 -7.14 30.95 -2.62
N ASN A 182 -8.22 31.75 -2.52
CA ASN A 182 -8.13 33.16 -2.16
C ASN A 182 -8.48 33.29 -0.67
N LEU A 183 -7.47 33.57 0.17
CA LEU A 183 -7.55 33.53 1.63
C LEU A 183 -7.49 34.95 2.22
N ASP A 184 -8.59 35.38 2.86
CA ASP A 184 -8.73 36.72 3.44
C ASP A 184 -7.95 36.93 4.75
N SER A 185 -7.54 35.83 5.39
CA SER A 185 -6.76 35.84 6.63
C SER A 185 -5.86 34.61 6.69
N PHE A 186 -4.96 34.56 7.69
CA PHE A 186 -4.07 33.41 7.88
C PHE A 186 -4.89 32.13 8.11
N THR A 187 -4.62 31.12 7.29
CA THR A 187 -5.22 29.80 7.38
C THR A 187 -4.10 28.77 7.53
N SER A 188 -4.18 27.92 8.56
CA SER A 188 -3.13 26.94 8.87
C SER A 188 -3.10 25.74 7.92
N GLU A 189 -4.25 25.41 7.32
CA GLU A 189 -4.38 24.31 6.37
C GLU A 189 -5.52 24.57 5.37
N VAL A 190 -5.36 24.03 4.17
CA VAL A 190 -6.43 23.88 3.18
C VAL A 190 -6.43 22.43 2.72
N SER A 191 -7.60 21.93 2.36
CA SER A 191 -7.82 20.56 1.91
C SER A 191 -8.76 20.48 0.71
N TYR A 192 -8.77 19.32 0.06
CA TYR A 192 -9.72 18.94 -0.97
C TYR A 192 -9.95 17.43 -0.91
N ASP A 193 -11.16 16.99 -1.24
CA ASP A 193 -11.50 15.57 -1.35
C ASP A 193 -11.48 15.14 -2.82
N PHE A 194 -11.41 13.84 -3.06
CA PHE A 194 -11.53 13.24 -4.38
C PHE A 194 -12.27 11.90 -4.27
N ASN A 195 -12.96 11.51 -5.36
CA ASN A 195 -13.58 10.20 -5.47
C ASN A 195 -13.75 9.85 -6.95
N GLN A 196 -12.90 8.97 -7.46
CA GLN A 196 -12.96 8.50 -8.84
C GLN A 196 -13.05 6.98 -8.87
N LYS A 197 -14.00 6.47 -9.65
CA LYS A 197 -14.05 5.06 -10.01
C LYS A 197 -13.09 4.81 -11.17
N ILE A 198 -12.23 3.81 -11.02
CA ILE A 198 -11.35 3.32 -12.09
C ILE A 198 -11.62 1.83 -12.34
N THR A 199 -11.33 1.37 -13.55
CA THR A 199 -11.31 -0.05 -13.94
C THR A 199 -9.94 -0.33 -14.52
N LEU A 200 -9.25 -1.35 -14.04
CA LEU A 200 -8.00 -1.84 -14.65
C LEU A 200 -8.33 -3.06 -15.52
N GLY A 201 -7.62 -3.23 -16.64
CA GLY A 201 -7.93 -4.28 -17.62
C GLY A 201 -9.08 -3.90 -18.56
N ASP A 202 -9.13 -4.57 -19.71
CA ASP A 202 -10.08 -4.26 -20.78
C ASP A 202 -11.53 -4.60 -20.40
N ASN A 203 -12.44 -3.66 -20.65
CA ASN A 203 -13.86 -3.95 -20.87
C ASN A 203 -14.04 -4.43 -22.32
N GLY A 204 -13.34 -5.50 -22.71
CA GLY A 204 -13.30 -6.06 -24.08
C GLY A 204 -13.48 -7.56 -24.11
#